data_AF-A0A7S1PSX4-F1
#
_entry.id   AF-A0A7S1PSX4-F1
#
_cell.length_a   1.000
_cell.length_b   1.000
_cell.length_c   1.000
_cell.angle_alpha   90.00
_cell.angle_beta   90.00
_cell.angle_gamma   90.00
#
_symmetry.space_group_name_H-M   'P 1'
#
loop_
_entity.id
_entity.type
_entity.pdbx_description
1 polymer ?
#
loop_
_entity_poly.entity_id
_entity_poly.type
_entity_poly.pdbx_seq_one_letter_code
_entity_poly.pdbx_strand_id
1 'polypeptide(L)'
;FPCRACHGACQGCSRCCPRAWNCCSQLLEMLKRARDRPLSSYVAMTAVLALPAGLLAAIGLADRDLRACSDGLMTALCAVTVALSLLFMGLSIYLQQRLLSAVRSKTGTGAAGEQSQAPAVPPAAATPSTAARDLEEQADGIVDYDVGFCVFVFALVAAFAVGIAGLGLSLSCHGSTGVLPIISSLLMMFFPLASVQYYAYWSCSLACSSATEAFFGLRGAPEAQSTAAGAGGKAYPTYPPPPRGQREGNPAMAAAAP
;
A
#
# COMPACT_ATOMS: atom_id res chain seq x y z
N PHE A 1 0.46 -24.39 8.23
CA PHE A 1 -0.23 -23.64 9.31
C PHE A 1 -0.72 -22.24 8.93
N PRO A 2 0.03 -21.36 8.21
CA PRO A 2 -0.44 -19.98 7.94
C PRO A 2 -1.77 -19.90 7.16
N CYS A 3 -2.01 -20.82 6.21
CA CYS A 3 -3.26 -20.79 5.44
C CYS A 3 -4.54 -21.11 6.25
N ARG A 4 -4.44 -21.76 7.43
CA ARG A 4 -5.61 -21.95 8.31
C ARG A 4 -6.03 -20.65 9.00
N ALA A 5 -5.06 -19.80 9.38
CA ALA A 5 -5.35 -18.50 9.98
C ALA A 5 -6.02 -17.54 8.97
N CYS A 6 -5.56 -17.57 7.71
CA CYS A 6 -6.20 -16.81 6.61
C CYS A 6 -7.63 -17.26 6.32
N HIS A 7 -7.88 -18.57 6.39
CA HIS A 7 -9.21 -19.11 6.15
C HIS A 7 -10.24 -18.56 7.16
N GLY A 8 -9.87 -18.50 8.45
CA GLY A 8 -10.74 -17.95 9.50
C GLY A 8 -11.10 -16.48 9.29
N ALA A 9 -10.13 -15.66 8.90
CA ALA A 9 -10.34 -14.25 8.59
C ALA A 9 -11.24 -14.01 7.37
N CYS A 10 -11.02 -14.75 6.28
CA CYS A 10 -11.87 -14.68 5.08
C CYS A 10 -13.30 -15.11 5.39
N GLN A 11 -13.50 -16.09 6.26
CA GLN A 11 -14.82 -16.54 6.68
C GLN A 11 -15.57 -15.46 7.47
N GLY A 12 -14.87 -14.68 8.30
CA GLY A 12 -15.42 -13.53 9.02
C GLY A 12 -15.98 -12.46 8.09
N CYS A 13 -15.21 -12.03 7.08
CA CYS A 13 -15.66 -11.03 6.10
C CYS A 13 -16.89 -11.48 5.30
N SER A 14 -16.96 -12.77 4.92
CA SER A 14 -18.11 -13.29 4.15
C SER A 14 -19.45 -13.22 4.91
N ARG A 15 -19.43 -13.19 6.25
CA ARG A 15 -20.63 -13.15 7.09
C ARG A 15 -21.20 -11.75 7.30
N CYS A 16 -20.41 -10.68 7.13
CA CYS A 16 -20.88 -9.30 7.28
C CYS A 16 -21.62 -8.74 6.04
N CYS A 17 -21.48 -9.36 4.88
CA CYS A 17 -21.95 -8.78 3.60
C CYS A 17 -23.43 -8.95 3.20
N PRO A 18 -24.31 -9.80 3.79
CA PRO A 18 -25.62 -10.05 3.16
C PRO A 18 -26.63 -8.89 3.25
N ARG A 19 -26.40 -7.85 4.07
CA ARG A 19 -27.36 -6.73 4.26
C ARG A 19 -27.00 -5.41 3.58
N ALA A 20 -25.80 -5.27 2.99
CA ALA A 20 -25.30 -4.01 2.43
C ALA A 20 -25.28 -3.97 0.88
N TRP A 21 -26.16 -4.73 0.22
CA TRP A 21 -26.04 -5.11 -1.19
C TRP A 21 -25.93 -3.93 -2.19
N ASN A 22 -26.59 -2.79 -1.90
CA ASN A 22 -26.60 -1.64 -2.82
C ASN A 22 -25.39 -0.71 -2.68
N CYS A 23 -24.79 -0.61 -1.49
CA CYS A 23 -23.54 0.16 -1.28
C CYS A 23 -22.32 -0.68 -1.68
N CYS A 24 -22.42 -2.00 -1.49
CA CYS A 24 -21.33 -2.92 -1.78
C CYS A 24 -21.12 -3.11 -3.29
N SER A 25 -22.12 -2.97 -4.16
CA SER A 25 -21.96 -3.20 -5.61
C SER A 25 -21.02 -2.20 -6.29
N GLN A 26 -21.13 -0.91 -5.97
CA GLN A 26 -20.22 0.13 -6.49
C GLN A 26 -18.81 0.00 -5.90
N LEU A 27 -18.71 -0.30 -4.60
CA LEU A 27 -17.43 -0.57 -3.97
C LEU A 27 -16.78 -1.85 -4.54
N LEU A 28 -17.58 -2.87 -4.86
CA LEU A 28 -17.12 -4.11 -5.49
C LEU A 28 -16.66 -3.90 -6.92
N GLU A 29 -17.27 -2.99 -7.68
CA GLU A 29 -16.75 -2.63 -9.01
C GLU A 29 -15.43 -1.87 -8.93
N MET A 30 -15.32 -0.91 -8.00
CA MET A 30 -14.06 -0.24 -7.69
C MET A 30 -13.00 -1.26 -7.27
N LEU A 31 -13.35 -2.20 -6.38
CA LEU A 31 -12.47 -3.27 -5.92
C LEU A 31 -12.12 -4.26 -7.03
N LYS A 32 -13.03 -4.54 -7.98
CA LYS A 32 -12.76 -5.40 -9.15
C LYS A 32 -11.74 -4.76 -10.07
N ARG A 33 -11.91 -3.48 -10.44
CA ARG A 33 -10.92 -2.74 -11.25
C ARG A 33 -9.61 -2.53 -10.52
N ALA A 34 -9.67 -2.39 -9.19
CA ALA A 34 -8.50 -2.33 -8.35
C ALA A 34 -7.76 -3.69 -8.38
N ARG A 35 -8.47 -4.83 -8.35
CA ARG A 35 -7.90 -6.17 -8.17
C ARG A 35 -6.80 -6.54 -9.17
N ASP A 36 -6.81 -5.96 -10.36
CA ASP A 36 -5.80 -6.21 -11.40
C ASP A 36 -4.44 -5.56 -11.08
N ARG A 37 -4.36 -4.72 -10.05
CA ARG A 37 -3.12 -4.08 -9.60
C ARG A 37 -2.78 -4.51 -8.16
N PRO A 38 -1.54 -4.96 -7.90
CA PRO A 38 -1.10 -5.17 -6.53
C PRO A 38 -1.23 -3.86 -5.72
N LEU A 39 -1.62 -3.95 -4.45
CA LEU A 39 -1.82 -2.84 -3.50
C LEU A 39 -2.93 -1.82 -3.82
N SER A 40 -3.69 -1.97 -4.89
CA SER A 40 -4.80 -1.05 -5.19
C SER A 40 -5.89 -1.05 -4.10
N SER A 41 -6.16 -2.21 -3.49
CA SER A 41 -7.10 -2.34 -2.39
C SER A 41 -6.60 -1.62 -1.13
N TYR A 42 -5.29 -1.50 -0.96
CA TYR A 42 -4.68 -0.69 0.10
C TYR A 42 -4.94 0.81 -0.12
N VAL A 43 -4.75 1.30 -1.35
CA VAL A 43 -5.06 2.70 -1.71
C VAL A 43 -6.54 2.99 -1.54
N ALA A 44 -7.42 2.08 -1.97
CA ALA A 44 -8.86 2.21 -1.77
C ALA A 44 -9.23 2.25 -0.27
N MET A 45 -8.66 1.37 0.55
CA MET A 45 -8.87 1.39 2.00
C MET A 45 -8.40 2.71 2.63
N THR A 46 -7.25 3.23 2.19
CA THR A 46 -6.72 4.53 2.65
C THR A 46 -7.68 5.65 2.27
N ALA A 47 -8.21 5.66 1.04
CA ALA A 47 -9.21 6.62 0.62
C ALA A 47 -10.53 6.50 1.40
N VAL A 48 -10.95 5.30 1.80
CA VAL A 48 -12.20 5.09 2.56
C VAL A 48 -12.05 5.50 4.03
N LEU A 49 -10.87 5.33 4.64
CA LEU A 49 -10.68 5.56 6.07
C LEU A 49 -10.00 6.92 6.36
N ALA A 50 -8.89 7.21 5.70
CA ALA A 50 -8.09 8.40 6.01
C ALA A 50 -8.72 9.68 5.43
N LEU A 51 -9.31 9.64 4.24
CA LEU A 51 -9.89 10.82 3.60
C LEU A 51 -11.13 11.35 4.35
N PRO A 52 -12.12 10.53 4.75
CA PRO A 52 -13.21 10.99 5.61
C PRO A 52 -12.72 11.50 6.96
N ALA A 53 -11.72 10.86 7.58
CA ALA A 53 -11.13 11.37 8.82
C ALA A 53 -10.55 12.79 8.63
N GLY A 54 -9.81 13.01 7.54
CA GLY A 54 -9.26 14.32 7.19
C GLY A 54 -10.34 15.36 6.91
N LEU A 55 -11.41 14.99 6.19
CA LEU A 55 -12.53 15.90 5.90
C LEU A 55 -13.29 16.29 7.18
N LEU A 56 -13.57 15.33 8.06
CA LEU A 56 -14.24 15.59 9.34
C LEU A 56 -13.38 16.48 10.23
N ALA A 57 -12.07 16.24 10.29
CA ALA A 57 -11.13 17.10 11.00
C ALA A 57 -11.08 18.52 10.40
N ALA A 58 -11.11 18.66 9.07
CA ALA A 58 -11.15 19.96 8.40
C ALA A 58 -12.46 20.73 8.68
N ILE A 59 -13.59 20.03 8.74
CA ILE A 59 -14.88 20.62 9.17
C ILE A 59 -14.78 21.06 10.63
N GLY A 60 -14.22 20.23 11.51
CA GLY A 60 -13.98 20.56 12.91
C GLY A 60 -13.08 21.79 13.10
N LEU A 61 -12.12 22.02 12.20
CA LEU A 61 -11.32 23.25 12.20
C LEU A 61 -12.16 24.49 11.89
N ALA A 62 -13.25 24.38 11.12
CA ALA A 62 -14.11 25.51 10.79
C ALA A 62 -15.15 25.83 11.89
N ASP A 63 -15.38 24.89 12.80
CA ASP A 63 -16.35 25.02 13.89
C ASP A 63 -15.81 25.89 15.03
N ARG A 64 -16.57 26.94 15.39
CA ARG A 64 -16.19 27.91 16.43
C ARG A 64 -16.33 27.33 17.83
N ASP A 65 -17.30 26.45 18.04
CA ASP A 65 -17.57 25.87 19.36
C ASP A 65 -16.45 24.90 19.74
N LEU A 66 -15.91 24.17 18.76
CA LEU A 66 -14.76 23.30 18.95
C LEU A 66 -13.48 24.06 19.30
N ARG A 67 -13.26 25.21 18.66
CA ARG A 67 -12.10 26.07 18.97
C ARG A 67 -12.17 26.65 20.38
N ALA A 68 -13.37 26.93 20.89
CA ALA A 68 -13.56 27.46 22.24
C ALA A 68 -13.36 26.41 23.34
N CYS A 69 -13.50 25.11 23.03
CA CYS A 69 -13.50 24.06 24.04
C CYS A 69 -12.10 23.68 24.58
N SER A 70 -11.04 23.86 23.79
CA SER A 70 -9.68 23.56 24.25
C SER A 70 -8.76 24.65 23.75
N ASP A 71 -7.91 25.19 24.63
CA ASP A 71 -6.94 26.27 24.41
C ASP A 71 -6.00 26.04 23.19
N GLY A 72 -6.53 26.05 21.97
CA GLY A 72 -5.83 25.73 20.72
C GLY A 72 -5.46 24.26 20.49
N LEU A 73 -5.37 23.42 21.53
CA LEU A 73 -4.83 22.05 21.40
C LEU A 73 -5.66 21.15 20.45
N MET A 74 -6.99 21.16 20.57
CA MET A 74 -7.87 20.40 19.68
C MET A 74 -7.78 20.90 18.24
N THR A 75 -7.62 22.22 18.05
CA THR A 75 -7.40 22.80 16.73
C THR A 75 -6.09 22.27 16.13
N ALA A 76 -5.02 22.20 16.93
CA ALA A 76 -3.75 21.61 16.49
C ALA A 76 -3.90 20.13 16.10
N LEU A 77 -4.61 19.32 16.90
CA LEU A 77 -4.84 17.90 16.60
C LEU A 77 -5.69 17.68 15.35
N CYS A 78 -6.73 18.48 15.13
CA CYS A 78 -7.49 18.44 13.89
C CYS A 78 -6.61 18.80 12.68
N ALA A 79 -5.76 19.82 12.79
CA ALA A 79 -4.83 20.19 11.73
C ALA A 79 -3.80 19.08 11.43
N VAL A 80 -3.25 18.45 12.48
CA VAL A 80 -2.35 17.29 12.33
C VAL A 80 -3.07 16.11 11.69
N THR A 81 -4.34 15.86 12.04
CA THR A 81 -5.15 14.80 11.43
C THR A 81 -5.34 15.04 9.94
N VAL A 82 -5.66 16.27 9.52
CA VAL A 82 -5.74 16.64 8.09
C VAL A 82 -4.42 16.38 7.39
N ALA A 83 -3.30 16.83 7.97
CA ALA A 83 -1.97 16.64 7.40
C ALA A 83 -1.62 15.14 7.26
N LEU A 84 -1.89 14.34 8.29
CA LEU A 84 -1.66 12.89 8.26
C LEU A 84 -2.55 12.19 7.22
N SER A 85 -3.81 12.57 7.07
CA SER A 85 -4.69 12.01 6.04
C SER A 85 -4.16 12.25 4.63
N LEU A 86 -3.69 13.47 4.35
CA LEU A 86 -3.06 13.80 3.08
C LEU A 86 -1.75 13.05 2.88
N LEU A 87 -0.93 12.95 3.93
CA LEU A 87 0.32 12.19 3.91
C LEU A 87 0.08 10.71 3.59
N PHE A 88 -0.91 10.06 4.22
CA PHE A 88 -1.26 8.67 3.93
C PHE A 88 -1.79 8.46 2.52
N MET A 89 -2.60 9.40 2.01
CA MET A 89 -3.03 9.37 0.60
C MET A 89 -1.82 9.46 -0.34
N GLY A 90 -0.90 10.39 -0.10
CA GLY A 90 0.32 10.54 -0.90
C GLY A 90 1.22 9.30 -0.84
N LEU A 91 1.49 8.79 0.37
CA LEU A 91 2.35 7.63 0.58
C LEU A 91 1.73 6.34 0.02
N SER A 92 0.41 6.15 0.10
CA SER A 92 -0.26 4.98 -0.48
C SER A 92 -0.14 4.95 -2.02
N ILE A 93 -0.29 6.10 -2.67
CA ILE A 93 -0.07 6.24 -4.13
C ILE A 93 1.41 6.03 -4.46
N TYR A 94 2.32 6.62 -3.69
CA TYR A 94 3.76 6.45 -3.87
C TYR A 94 4.18 4.97 -3.79
N LEU A 95 3.75 4.24 -2.75
CA LEU A 95 4.08 2.82 -2.59
C LEU A 95 3.52 1.98 -3.75
N GLN A 96 2.29 2.27 -4.20
CA GLN A 96 1.71 1.59 -5.36
C GLN A 96 2.53 1.85 -6.63
N GLN A 97 2.92 3.09 -6.90
CA GLN A 97 3.73 3.46 -8.07
C GLN A 97 5.14 2.86 -8.02
N ARG A 98 5.74 2.80 -6.82
CA ARG A 98 7.05 2.21 -6.59
C ARG A 98 7.04 0.72 -6.91
N LEU A 99 6.04 -0.01 -6.41
CA LEU A 99 5.89 -1.44 -6.67
C LEU A 99 5.59 -1.73 -8.15
N LEU A 100 4.70 -0.95 -8.78
CA LEU A 100 4.44 -1.10 -10.22
C LEU A 100 5.67 -0.81 -11.09
N SER A 101 6.47 0.19 -10.70
CA SER A 101 7.73 0.51 -11.39
C SER A 101 8.74 -0.61 -11.26
N ALA A 102 8.86 -1.21 -10.06
CA ALA A 102 9.73 -2.35 -9.81
C ALA A 102 9.35 -3.55 -10.70
N VAL A 103 8.05 -3.86 -10.79
CA VAL A 103 7.56 -4.98 -11.62
C VAL A 103 7.88 -4.74 -13.10
N ARG A 104 7.59 -3.54 -13.61
CA ARG A 104 7.86 -3.19 -15.02
C ARG A 104 9.34 -3.25 -15.38
N SER A 105 10.22 -2.88 -14.45
CA SER A 105 11.67 -2.92 -14.70
C SER A 105 12.18 -4.33 -14.97
N LYS A 106 11.71 -5.35 -14.22
CA LYS A 106 12.07 -6.76 -14.46
C LYS A 106 11.58 -7.26 -15.83
N THR A 107 10.40 -6.84 -16.28
CA THR A 107 9.85 -7.26 -17.59
C THR A 107 10.58 -6.63 -18.78
N GLY A 108 11.05 -5.38 -18.66
CA GLY A 108 11.65 -4.64 -19.78
C GLY A 108 13.11 -4.99 -20.06
N THR A 109 13.91 -5.29 -19.03
CA THR A 109 15.37 -5.50 -19.19
C THR A 109 15.71 -6.85 -19.83
N GLY A 110 14.80 -7.82 -19.82
CA GLY A 110 14.98 -9.11 -20.51
C GLY A 110 14.74 -9.06 -22.03
N ALA A 111 14.09 -8.01 -22.56
CA ALA A 111 13.70 -7.94 -23.97
C ALA A 111 14.63 -7.08 -24.85
N ALA A 112 15.48 -6.25 -24.25
CA ALA A 112 16.32 -5.29 -24.99
C ALA A 112 17.80 -5.69 -25.15
N GLY A 113 18.23 -6.81 -24.54
CA GLY A 113 19.66 -7.15 -24.42
C GLY A 113 20.20 -8.20 -25.40
N GLU A 114 19.35 -9.07 -25.98
CA GLU A 114 19.87 -10.15 -26.82
C GLU A 114 18.87 -10.48 -27.94
N GLN A 115 18.92 -9.71 -29.03
CA GLN A 115 18.53 -10.20 -30.36
C GLN A 115 19.54 -11.27 -30.81
N SER A 116 19.69 -12.34 -30.03
CA SER A 116 20.19 -13.59 -30.59
C SER A 116 19.02 -14.20 -31.32
N GLN A 117 19.18 -14.30 -32.64
CA GLN A 117 18.20 -14.70 -33.64
C GLN A 117 17.84 -16.19 -33.46
N ALA A 118 17.22 -16.55 -32.34
CA ALA A 118 16.70 -17.89 -32.11
C ALA A 118 15.34 -18.04 -32.83
N PRO A 119 15.11 -19.15 -33.53
CA PRO A 119 13.92 -19.37 -34.35
C PRO A 119 12.65 -19.24 -33.51
N ALA A 120 11.62 -18.64 -34.10
CA ALA A 120 10.32 -18.35 -33.52
C ALA A 120 9.66 -19.60 -32.92
N VAL A 121 9.95 -19.89 -31.65
CA VAL A 121 9.15 -20.80 -30.85
C VAL A 121 7.89 -20.01 -30.45
N PRO A 122 6.68 -20.53 -30.73
CA PRO A 122 5.44 -19.86 -30.34
C PRO A 122 5.48 -19.55 -28.83
N PRO A 123 4.96 -18.40 -28.38
CA PRO A 123 5.03 -17.96 -27.00
C PRO A 123 4.36 -19.01 -26.10
N ALA A 124 5.16 -19.88 -25.51
CA ALA A 124 4.72 -20.77 -24.46
C ALA A 124 4.14 -19.88 -23.36
N ALA A 125 2.87 -20.09 -23.04
CA ALA A 125 2.10 -19.28 -22.11
C ALA A 125 2.96 -18.96 -20.87
N ALA A 126 3.24 -17.66 -20.67
CA ALA A 126 4.05 -17.18 -19.55
C ALA A 126 3.59 -17.86 -18.27
N THR A 127 4.46 -18.68 -17.70
CA THR A 127 4.15 -19.48 -16.52
C THR A 127 3.84 -18.52 -15.36
N PRO A 128 2.61 -18.54 -14.80
CA PRO A 128 2.20 -17.57 -13.79
C PRO A 128 2.98 -17.64 -12.46
N SER A 129 3.83 -18.66 -12.27
CA SER A 129 4.51 -18.96 -11.00
C SER A 129 5.74 -18.10 -10.69
N THR A 130 6.38 -17.46 -11.67
CA THR A 130 7.53 -16.56 -11.38
C THR A 130 7.07 -15.21 -10.84
N ALA A 131 5.89 -14.74 -11.26
CA ALA A 131 5.39 -13.41 -10.96
C ALA A 131 5.14 -13.17 -9.45
N ALA A 132 4.57 -14.14 -8.74
CA ALA A 132 4.25 -13.98 -7.31
C ALA A 132 5.53 -13.89 -6.45
N ARG A 133 6.53 -14.73 -6.75
CA ARG A 133 7.80 -14.75 -6.04
C ARG A 133 8.64 -13.51 -6.35
N ASP A 134 8.60 -13.04 -7.60
CA ASP A 134 9.24 -11.78 -8.00
C ASP A 134 8.63 -10.57 -7.29
N LEU A 135 7.31 -10.58 -7.06
CA LEU A 135 6.60 -9.56 -6.29
C LEU A 135 7.00 -9.57 -4.82
N GLU A 136 7.13 -10.75 -4.21
CA GLU A 136 7.53 -10.91 -2.81
C GLU A 136 8.96 -10.40 -2.60
N GLU A 137 9.91 -10.83 -3.44
CA GLU A 137 11.31 -10.37 -3.37
C GLU A 137 11.43 -8.84 -3.55
N GLN A 138 10.63 -8.27 -4.47
CA GLN A 138 10.59 -6.81 -4.65
C GLN A 138 9.95 -6.08 -3.47
N ALA A 139 8.91 -6.65 -2.89
CA ALA A 139 8.25 -6.07 -1.72
C ALA A 139 9.18 -6.05 -0.51
N ASP A 140 9.92 -7.14 -0.27
CA ASP A 140 10.92 -7.20 0.80
C ASP A 140 12.00 -6.14 0.61
N GLY A 141 12.50 -5.96 -0.62
CA GLY A 141 13.44 -4.89 -0.93
C GLY A 141 12.89 -3.48 -0.68
N ILE A 142 11.58 -3.26 -0.86
CA ILE A 142 10.95 -1.98 -0.52
C ILE A 142 10.84 -1.83 1.00
N VAL A 143 10.45 -2.87 1.72
CA VAL A 143 10.30 -2.83 3.18
C VAL A 143 11.62 -2.52 3.88
N ASP A 144 12.72 -3.13 3.42
CA ASP A 144 14.04 -3.01 4.05
C ASP A 144 14.76 -1.70 3.70
N TYR A 145 14.59 -1.18 2.48
CA TYR A 145 15.43 -0.10 1.96
C TYR A 145 14.67 1.17 1.53
N ASP A 146 13.34 1.16 1.48
CA ASP A 146 12.58 2.33 1.05
C ASP A 146 12.32 3.29 2.22
N VAL A 147 12.97 4.47 2.15
CA VAL A 147 12.79 5.55 3.14
C VAL A 147 11.33 5.97 3.25
N GLY A 148 10.57 5.95 2.15
CA GLY A 148 9.15 6.28 2.15
C GLY A 148 8.33 5.29 2.97
N PHE A 149 8.67 4.00 2.93
CA PHE A 149 8.06 2.99 3.78
C PHE A 149 8.38 3.21 5.27
N CYS A 150 9.62 3.55 5.60
CA CYS A 150 9.98 3.88 6.99
C CYS A 150 9.17 5.09 7.52
N VAL A 151 9.10 6.17 6.74
CA VAL A 151 8.29 7.36 7.08
C VAL A 151 6.82 6.98 7.24
N PHE A 152 6.30 6.10 6.39
CA PHE A 152 4.94 5.60 6.48
C PHE A 152 4.66 4.87 7.81
N VAL A 153 5.56 4.02 8.27
CA VAL A 153 5.42 3.32 9.57
C VAL A 153 5.42 4.31 10.74
N PHE A 154 6.32 5.30 10.74
CA PHE A 154 6.30 6.34 11.77
C PHE A 154 5.02 7.18 11.74
N ALA A 155 4.51 7.50 10.55
CA ALA A 155 3.24 8.19 10.40
C ALA A 155 2.06 7.37 10.96
N LEU A 156 2.05 6.04 10.79
CA LEU A 156 1.04 5.16 11.39
C LEU A 156 1.05 5.23 12.93
N VAL A 157 2.23 5.19 13.54
CA VAL A 157 2.37 5.31 15.00
C VAL A 157 1.91 6.68 15.48
N ALA A 158 2.31 7.74 14.78
CA ALA A 158 1.88 9.11 15.08
C ALA A 158 0.35 9.27 14.97
N ALA A 159 -0.26 8.73 13.92
CA ALA A 159 -1.71 8.78 13.72
C ALA A 159 -2.46 8.05 14.83
N PHE A 160 -1.96 6.89 15.28
CA PHE A 160 -2.56 6.17 16.40
C PHE A 160 -2.48 6.98 17.70
N ALA A 161 -1.32 7.57 18.01
CA ALA A 161 -1.14 8.42 19.18
C ALA A 161 -2.02 9.68 19.15
N VAL A 162 -2.09 10.36 17.99
CA VAL A 162 -2.96 11.52 17.76
C VAL A 162 -4.43 11.14 17.90
N GLY A 163 -4.84 9.97 17.41
CA GLY A 163 -6.20 9.46 17.57
C GLY A 163 -6.57 9.23 19.04
N ILE A 164 -5.68 8.64 19.85
CA ILE A 164 -5.90 8.46 21.29
C ILE A 164 -6.01 9.82 22.01
N ALA A 165 -5.07 10.73 21.74
CA ALA A 165 -5.06 12.05 22.36
C ALA A 165 -6.31 12.87 21.96
N GLY A 166 -6.67 12.86 20.68
CA GLY A 166 -7.87 13.50 20.16
C GLY A 166 -9.14 12.95 20.78
N LEU A 167 -9.24 11.63 20.97
CA LEU A 167 -10.38 11.01 21.63
C LEU A 167 -10.49 11.44 23.10
N GLY A 168 -9.38 11.42 23.86
CA GLY A 168 -9.36 11.84 25.27
C GLY A 168 -9.81 13.30 25.46
N LEU A 169 -9.35 14.20 24.60
CA LEU A 169 -9.76 15.61 24.63
C LEU A 169 -11.21 15.78 24.19
N SER A 170 -11.65 15.07 23.15
CA SER A 170 -13.04 15.14 22.68
C SER A 170 -14.03 14.68 23.74
N LEU A 171 -13.68 13.66 24.53
CA LEU A 171 -14.51 13.16 25.63
C LEU A 171 -14.58 14.14 26.81
N SER A 172 -13.59 15.02 26.95
CA SER A 172 -13.56 16.04 28.00
C SER A 172 -14.41 17.27 27.63
N CYS A 173 -14.63 17.50 26.34
CA CYS A 173 -15.49 18.56 25.82
C CYS A 173 -16.98 18.23 26.03
N HIS A 174 -17.59 18.86 27.03
CA HIS A 174 -19.03 18.72 27.30
C HIS A 174 -19.84 19.65 26.38
N GLY A 175 -20.46 19.11 25.34
CA GLY A 175 -21.33 19.86 24.42
C GLY A 175 -21.90 19.01 23.29
N SER A 176 -23.00 19.44 22.66
CA SER A 176 -23.64 18.68 21.56
C SER A 176 -22.81 18.63 20.28
N THR A 177 -21.73 19.41 20.18
CA THR A 177 -20.82 19.51 19.03
C THR A 177 -19.65 18.50 19.06
N GLY A 178 -19.50 17.72 20.14
CA GLY A 178 -18.37 16.79 20.32
C GLY A 178 -18.37 15.53 19.42
N VAL A 179 -19.45 15.23 18.71
CA VAL A 179 -19.59 13.96 17.98
C VAL A 179 -18.64 13.83 16.78
N LEU A 180 -18.49 14.90 15.98
CA LEU A 180 -17.63 14.90 14.79
C LEU A 180 -16.15 14.57 15.11
N PRO A 181 -15.50 15.21 16.09
CA PRO A 181 -14.12 14.90 16.43
C PRO A 181 -13.94 13.51 17.06
N ILE A 182 -14.95 12.99 17.77
CA ILE A 182 -14.93 11.60 18.24
C ILE A 182 -14.88 10.65 17.04
N ILE A 183 -15.76 10.83 16.05
CA ILE A 183 -15.79 9.99 14.84
C ILE A 183 -14.46 10.10 14.07
N SER A 184 -13.95 11.32 13.91
CA SER A 184 -12.66 11.56 13.25
C SER A 184 -11.52 10.83 13.96
N SER A 185 -11.46 10.92 15.30
CA SER A 185 -10.43 10.26 16.11
C SER A 185 -10.52 8.74 16.00
N LEU A 186 -11.73 8.18 16.02
CA LEU A 186 -11.97 6.74 15.86
C LEU A 186 -11.55 6.24 14.48
N LEU A 187 -11.89 6.95 13.41
CA LEU A 187 -11.46 6.60 12.06
C LEU A 187 -9.94 6.61 11.94
N MET A 188 -9.29 7.61 12.55
CA MET A 188 -7.83 7.73 12.52
C MET A 188 -7.11 6.71 13.39
N MET A 189 -7.74 6.20 14.46
CA MET A 189 -7.25 5.04 15.22
C MET A 189 -7.47 3.71 14.49
N PHE A 190 -8.61 3.57 13.81
CA PHE A 190 -8.96 2.36 13.09
C PHE A 190 -8.07 2.16 11.85
N PHE A 191 -7.67 3.25 11.18
CA PHE A 191 -6.85 3.18 9.98
C PHE A 191 -5.49 2.47 10.17
N PRO A 192 -4.67 2.75 11.20
CA PRO A 192 -3.46 2.00 11.48
C PRO A 192 -3.70 0.52 11.76
N LEU A 193 -4.74 0.19 12.54
CA LEU A 193 -5.11 -1.20 12.82
C LEU A 193 -5.49 -1.94 11.54
N ALA A 194 -6.33 -1.31 10.70
CA ALA A 194 -6.72 -1.85 9.40
C ALA A 194 -5.52 -1.99 8.46
N SER A 195 -4.55 -1.06 8.50
CA SER A 195 -3.33 -1.12 7.69
C SER A 195 -2.43 -2.29 8.08
N VAL A 196 -2.18 -2.50 9.37
CA VAL A 196 -1.40 -3.66 9.86
C VAL A 196 -2.12 -4.96 9.52
N GLN A 197 -3.43 -5.00 9.72
CA GLN A 197 -4.25 -6.17 9.42
C GLN A 197 -4.25 -6.49 7.91
N TYR A 198 -4.34 -5.47 7.07
CA TYR A 198 -4.26 -5.59 5.61
C TYR A 198 -2.90 -6.16 5.20
N TYR A 199 -1.80 -5.61 5.74
CA TYR A 199 -0.45 -6.08 5.45
C TYR A 199 -0.31 -7.56 5.84
N ALA A 200 -0.75 -7.95 7.04
CA ALA A 200 -0.73 -9.34 7.47
C ALA A 200 -1.51 -10.27 6.52
N TYR A 201 -2.72 -9.87 6.10
CA TYR A 201 -3.51 -10.66 5.14
C TYR A 201 -2.86 -10.76 3.76
N TRP A 202 -2.29 -9.66 3.29
CA TRP A 202 -1.61 -9.60 2.02
C TRP A 202 -0.36 -10.51 2.01
N SER A 203 0.51 -10.39 3.01
CA SER A 203 1.69 -11.25 3.18
C SER A 203 1.31 -12.73 3.28
N CYS A 204 0.26 -13.06 4.04
CA CYS A 204 -0.17 -14.45 4.13
C CYS A 204 -0.79 -14.97 2.81
N SER A 205 -1.49 -14.12 2.05
CA SER A 205 -2.02 -14.48 0.74
C SER A 205 -0.89 -14.83 -0.23
N LEU A 206 0.20 -14.05 -0.23
CA LEU A 206 1.39 -14.32 -1.04
C LEU A 206 2.05 -15.64 -0.64
N ALA A 207 2.27 -15.85 0.66
CA ALA A 207 2.84 -17.10 1.16
C ALA A 207 1.99 -18.34 0.82
N CYS A 208 0.66 -18.22 0.87
CA CYS A 208 -0.24 -19.31 0.51
C CYS A 208 -0.21 -19.59 -1.00
N SER A 209 -0.16 -18.58 -1.88
CA SER A 209 0.01 -18.82 -3.32
C SER A 209 1.29 -19.57 -3.63
N SER A 210 2.42 -19.17 -3.04
CA SER A 210 3.72 -19.83 -3.20
C SER A 210 3.68 -21.29 -2.71
N ALA A 211 3.02 -21.56 -1.58
CA ALA A 211 2.88 -22.91 -1.04
C ALA A 211 1.96 -23.81 -1.89
N THR A 212 0.85 -23.28 -2.41
CA THR A 212 -0.04 -24.06 -3.29
C THR A 212 0.63 -24.43 -4.60
N GLU A 213 1.43 -23.55 -5.18
CA GLU A 213 2.20 -23.85 -6.38
C GLU A 213 3.25 -24.95 -6.13
N ALA A 214 3.94 -24.88 -4.99
CA ALA A 214 4.92 -25.91 -4.60
C ALA A 214 4.26 -27.28 -4.36
N PHE A 215 3.05 -27.31 -3.80
CA PHE A 215 2.35 -28.55 -3.46
C PHE A 215 1.63 -29.18 -4.65
N PHE A 216 0.92 -28.39 -5.46
CA PHE A 216 0.16 -28.90 -6.59
C PHE A 216 1.00 -29.19 -7.83
N GLY A 217 2.29 -28.88 -7.81
CA GLY A 217 3.24 -29.61 -8.64
C GLY A 217 2.94 -29.58 -10.14
N LEU A 218 2.34 -28.50 -10.66
CA LEU A 218 2.54 -28.07 -12.05
C LEU A 218 3.98 -27.56 -12.26
N ARG A 219 4.91 -28.00 -11.41
CA ARG A 219 6.32 -28.15 -11.75
C ARG A 219 6.31 -29.15 -12.89
N GLY A 220 6.29 -28.62 -14.11
CA GLY A 220 6.35 -29.40 -15.34
C GLY A 220 7.34 -30.54 -15.14
N ALA A 221 6.94 -31.74 -15.57
CA ALA A 221 7.78 -32.92 -15.61
C ALA A 221 9.21 -32.47 -15.91
N PRO A 222 10.21 -32.89 -15.11
CA PRO A 222 11.57 -32.35 -15.16
C PRO A 222 11.99 -32.24 -16.62
N GLU A 223 11.92 -31.03 -17.16
CA GLU A 223 12.37 -30.75 -18.51
C GLU A 223 13.84 -31.05 -18.42
N ALA A 224 14.24 -32.13 -19.11
CA ALA A 224 15.56 -32.69 -19.03
C ALA A 224 16.55 -31.55 -19.21
N GLN A 225 17.14 -31.10 -18.10
CA GLN A 225 18.23 -30.13 -18.10
C GLN A 225 19.36 -30.82 -18.86
N SER A 226 19.41 -30.53 -20.16
CA SER A 226 20.54 -30.77 -21.01
C SER A 226 21.72 -30.16 -20.28
N THR A 227 22.57 -31.03 -19.80
CA THR A 227 23.77 -30.78 -19.01
C THR A 227 24.81 -30.11 -19.91
N ALA A 228 24.58 -28.85 -20.28
CA ALA A 228 25.62 -28.00 -20.84
C ALA A 228 26.24 -27.20 -19.68
N ALA A 229 27.23 -27.84 -19.06
CA ALA A 229 28.04 -27.28 -17.99
C ALA A 229 28.76 -26.01 -18.45
N GLY A 230 28.44 -24.87 -17.82
CA GLY A 230 29.21 -23.63 -17.90
C GLY A 230 29.38 -23.07 -16.49
N ALA A 231 30.57 -23.23 -15.93
CA ALA A 231 30.94 -22.73 -14.61
C ALA A 231 31.01 -21.20 -14.60
N GLY A 232 29.88 -20.54 -14.35
CA GLY A 232 29.80 -19.09 -14.10
C GLY A 232 29.41 -18.83 -12.66
N GLY A 233 30.31 -18.21 -11.89
CA GLY A 233 30.10 -17.89 -10.47
C GLY A 233 28.83 -17.06 -10.24
N LYS A 234 28.15 -17.30 -9.10
CA LYS A 234 26.99 -16.52 -8.67
C LYS A 234 27.42 -15.07 -8.43
N ALA A 235 27.25 -14.23 -9.44
CA ALA A 235 27.22 -12.79 -9.26
C ALA A 235 25.93 -12.45 -8.50
N TYR A 236 26.06 -11.97 -7.27
CA TYR A 236 24.93 -11.34 -6.59
C TYR A 236 24.45 -10.16 -7.46
N PRO A 237 23.14 -9.97 -7.63
CA PRO A 237 22.63 -8.81 -8.34
C PRO A 237 23.04 -7.57 -7.55
N THR A 238 24.05 -6.87 -8.06
CA THR A 238 24.42 -5.54 -7.59
C THR A 238 23.24 -4.64 -7.94
N TYR A 239 22.44 -4.27 -6.93
CA TYR A 239 21.40 -3.27 -7.14
C TYR A 239 22.06 -2.01 -7.67
N PRO A 240 21.68 -1.50 -8.85
CA PRO A 240 22.19 -0.23 -9.31
C PRO A 240 21.83 0.81 -8.25
N PRO A 241 22.78 1.66 -7.82
CA PRO A 241 22.48 2.72 -6.88
C PRO A 241 21.31 3.55 -7.43
N PRO A 242 20.40 4.05 -6.57
CA PRO A 242 19.31 4.90 -7.01
C PRO A 242 19.88 5.99 -7.92
N PRO A 243 19.23 6.31 -9.05
CA PRO A 243 19.74 7.32 -9.96
C PRO A 243 19.99 8.59 -9.15
N ARG A 244 21.26 8.96 -8.98
CA ARG A 244 21.64 10.25 -8.42
C ARG A 244 20.92 11.26 -9.28
N GLY A 245 19.95 11.96 -8.69
CA GLY A 245 19.10 12.90 -9.39
C GLY A 245 19.96 13.71 -10.33
N GLN A 246 19.76 13.50 -11.64
CA GLN A 246 20.13 14.51 -12.61
C GLN A 246 19.32 15.72 -12.17
N ARG A 247 20.02 16.63 -11.51
CA ARG A 247 19.57 17.98 -11.22
C ARG A 247 19.38 18.61 -12.59
N GLU A 248 18.22 18.38 -13.20
CA GLU A 248 17.78 19.11 -14.37
C GLU A 248 17.76 20.57 -13.94
N GLY A 249 18.83 21.28 -14.28
CA GLY A 249 18.91 22.71 -14.16
C GLY A 249 17.81 23.26 -15.06
N ASN A 250 16.71 23.66 -14.44
CA ASN A 250 15.59 24.30 -15.11
C ASN A 250 16.05 25.71 -15.53
N PRO A 251 16.29 26.01 -16.82
CA PRO A 251 16.81 27.30 -17.24
C PRO A 251 15.71 28.39 -17.31
N ALA A 252 14.50 28.12 -16.81
CA ALA A 252 13.32 28.95 -17.04
C ALA A 252 13.01 30.01 -15.94
N MET A 253 13.95 30.37 -15.07
CA MET A 253 13.73 31.39 -14.02
C MET A 253 14.71 32.58 -14.03
N ALA A 254 15.27 32.93 -15.20
CA ALA A 254 16.17 34.08 -15.34
C ALA A 254 15.56 35.35 -15.94
N ALA A 255 14.23 35.50 -16.02
CA ALA A 255 13.62 36.72 -16.57
C ALA A 255 12.27 37.05 -15.92
N ALA A 256 12.30 37.79 -14.80
CA ALA A 256 11.27 38.76 -14.42
C ALA A 256 11.70 39.49 -13.14
N ALA A 257 12.44 40.59 -13.30
CA ALA A 257 12.53 41.66 -12.32
C ALA A 257 12.43 42.99 -13.08
N PRO A 258 11.42 43.81 -12.76
CA PRO A 258 11.60 45.23 -12.52
C PRO A 258 11.64 45.53 -11.01
#